data_AF-V4ZLW2-F1
#
_entry.id   AF-V4ZLW2-F1
#
_cell.length_a   1.000
_cell.length_b   1.000
_cell.length_c   1.000
_cell.angle_alpha   90.00
_cell.angle_beta   90.00
_cell.angle_gamma   90.00
#
_symmetry.space_group_name_H-M   'P 1'
#
loop_
_entity.id
_entity.type
_entity.pdbx_description
1 polymer ?
#
loop_
_entity_poly.entity_id
_entity_poly.type
_entity_poly.pdbx_seq_one_letter_code
_entity_poly.pdbx_strand_id
1 'polypeptide(L)'
;MTDPSDQLNTLRDRLQSADAIAKADRKSLIEFDRTLQLLNSEYSDHRRLKLLRHITILTEEVGGVATALDDRKAAEELVRWIHANRSNEETDRDYRVALRVFGRRVTEGEDTPDALSGPRRRHRRVTTLRPSRAICSGGKKMSSR
;
A
#
# COMPACT_ATOMS: atom_id res chain seq x y z
N MET A 1 -19.49 19.84 -12.25
CA MET A 1 -18.28 19.00 -12.11
C MET A 1 -18.13 18.76 -10.61
N THR A 2 -18.41 17.55 -10.13
CA THR A 2 -18.44 17.27 -8.67
C THR A 2 -17.02 17.24 -8.13
N ASP A 3 -16.78 17.99 -7.06
CA ASP A 3 -15.49 18.04 -6.38
C ASP A 3 -15.04 16.62 -5.98
N PRO A 4 -13.77 16.24 -6.18
CA PRO A 4 -13.28 14.90 -5.82
C PRO A 4 -13.46 14.57 -4.33
N SER A 5 -13.48 15.56 -3.44
CA SER A 5 -13.74 15.38 -2.01
C SER A 5 -15.21 15.07 -1.74
N ASP A 6 -16.12 15.66 -2.50
CA ASP A 6 -17.56 15.35 -2.42
C ASP A 6 -17.86 13.92 -2.91
N GLN A 7 -17.19 13.49 -3.98
CA GLN A 7 -17.25 12.10 -4.45
C GLN A 7 -16.67 11.12 -3.41
N LEU A 8 -15.59 11.49 -2.70
CA LEU A 8 -15.04 10.71 -1.59
C LEU A 8 -16.04 10.57 -0.44
N ASN A 9 -16.69 11.66 -0.05
CA ASN A 9 -17.70 11.64 1.02
C ASN A 9 -18.88 10.75 0.66
N THR A 10 -19.38 10.85 -0.58
CA THR A 10 -20.46 10.00 -1.08
C THR A 10 -20.07 8.52 -1.06
N LEU A 11 -18.84 8.22 -1.51
CA LEU A 11 -18.34 6.84 -1.50
C LEU A 11 -18.20 6.30 -0.07
N ARG A 12 -17.75 7.14 0.87
CA ARG A 12 -17.62 6.78 2.28
C ARG A 12 -18.98 6.51 2.93
N ASP A 13 -19.97 7.34 2.66
CA ASP A 13 -21.34 7.12 3.14
C ASP A 13 -21.91 5.80 2.62
N ARG A 14 -21.73 5.51 1.33
CA ARG A 14 -22.11 4.21 0.74
C ARG A 14 -21.41 3.04 1.42
N LEU A 15 -20.11 3.12 1.69
CA LEU A 15 -19.37 2.07 2.41
C LEU A 15 -19.87 1.90 3.85
N GLN A 16 -20.36 2.97 4.48
CA GLN A 16 -20.95 2.93 5.83
C GLN A 16 -22.39 2.41 5.85
N SER A 17 -23.11 2.46 4.74
CA SER A 17 -24.49 2.00 4.65
C SER A 17 -24.63 0.63 3.98
N ALA A 18 -23.59 0.17 3.27
CA ALA A 18 -23.61 -1.11 2.58
C ALA A 18 -23.57 -2.29 3.56
N ASP A 19 -24.68 -3.04 3.61
CA ASP A 19 -24.79 -4.33 4.33
C ASP A 19 -24.32 -5.51 3.46
N ALA A 20 -24.26 -5.33 2.14
CA ALA A 20 -23.82 -6.35 1.17
C ALA A 20 -22.31 -6.64 1.20
N ILE A 21 -21.52 -5.83 1.92
CA ILE A 21 -20.07 -6.00 2.06
C ILE A 21 -19.77 -6.68 3.39
N ALA A 22 -18.89 -7.68 3.40
CA ALA A 22 -18.49 -8.33 4.63
C ALA A 22 -17.90 -7.31 5.63
N LYS A 23 -18.28 -7.45 6.91
CA LYS A 23 -17.88 -6.50 7.96
C LYS A 23 -16.36 -6.30 8.06
N ALA A 24 -15.59 -7.37 7.80
CA ALA A 24 -14.12 -7.31 7.78
C ALA A 24 -13.61 -6.41 6.64
N ASP A 25 -14.09 -6.63 5.41
CA ASP A 25 -13.73 -5.83 4.25
C ASP A 25 -14.09 -4.36 4.43
N ARG A 26 -15.31 -4.11 4.92
CA ARG A 26 -15.77 -2.76 5.24
C ARG A 26 -14.88 -2.07 6.27
N LYS A 27 -14.48 -2.77 7.34
CA LYS A 27 -13.56 -2.22 8.35
C LYS A 27 -12.23 -1.85 7.70
N SER A 28 -11.63 -2.74 6.91
CA SER A 28 -10.34 -2.48 6.25
C SER A 28 -10.42 -1.33 5.23
N LEU A 29 -11.52 -1.18 4.50
CA LEU A 29 -11.77 -0.05 3.60
C LEU A 29 -11.87 1.29 4.34
N ILE A 30 -12.56 1.33 5.48
CA ILE A 30 -12.68 2.53 6.31
C ILE A 30 -11.32 2.92 6.89
N GLU A 31 -10.53 1.96 7.39
CA GLU A 31 -9.18 2.22 7.89
C GLU A 31 -8.24 2.72 6.79
N PHE A 32 -8.38 2.18 5.58
CA PHE A 32 -7.64 2.65 4.42
C PHE A 32 -7.97 4.11 4.06
N ASP A 33 -9.26 4.47 3.98
CA ASP A 33 -9.71 5.85 3.72
C ASP A 33 -9.16 6.82 4.79
N ARG A 34 -9.28 6.46 6.08
CA ARG A 34 -8.73 7.24 7.19
C ARG A 34 -7.23 7.46 7.06
N THR A 35 -6.49 6.39 6.74
CA THR A 35 -5.04 6.46 6.56
C THR A 35 -4.66 7.40 5.40
N LEU A 36 -5.40 7.33 4.29
CA LEU A 36 -5.16 8.23 3.16
C LEU A 36 -5.51 9.69 3.48
N GLN A 37 -6.56 9.95 4.26
CA GLN A 37 -6.92 11.29 4.73
C GLN A 37 -5.81 11.91 5.59
N LEU A 38 -5.19 11.12 6.49
CA LEU A 38 -4.04 11.58 7.29
C LEU A 38 -2.81 11.91 6.44
N LEU A 39 -2.69 11.28 5.27
CA LEU A 39 -1.60 11.46 4.33
C LEU A 39 -1.97 12.42 3.18
N ASN A 40 -2.84 13.39 3.42
CA ASN A 40 -3.31 14.34 2.41
C ASN A 40 -2.19 15.12 1.69
N SER A 41 -1.05 15.35 2.36
CA SER A 41 0.15 15.96 1.76
C SER A 41 0.85 15.05 0.73
N GLU A 42 0.66 13.72 0.84
CA GLU A 42 1.23 12.73 -0.08
C GLU A 42 0.20 12.25 -1.13
N TYR A 43 -1.10 12.33 -0.80
CA TYR A 43 -2.19 11.89 -1.67
C TYR A 43 -3.25 12.99 -1.88
N SER A 44 -3.27 13.58 -3.08
CA SER A 44 -4.34 14.47 -3.53
C SER A 44 -5.71 13.77 -3.52
N ASP A 45 -6.80 14.50 -3.35
CA ASP A 45 -8.18 13.98 -3.34
C ASP A 45 -8.48 13.10 -4.55
N HIS A 46 -8.04 13.52 -5.74
CA HIS A 46 -8.24 12.73 -6.95
C HIS A 46 -7.54 11.37 -6.90
N ARG A 47 -6.32 11.32 -6.34
CA ARG A 47 -5.58 10.06 -6.18
C ARG A 47 -6.24 9.16 -5.13
N ARG A 48 -6.70 9.75 -4.01
CA ARG A 48 -7.43 9.03 -2.95
C ARG A 48 -8.71 8.42 -3.50
N LEU A 49 -9.50 9.22 -4.23
CA LEU A 49 -10.73 8.78 -4.88
C LEU A 49 -10.46 7.61 -5.82
N LYS A 50 -9.42 7.72 -6.65
CA LYS A 50 -9.05 6.65 -7.58
C LYS A 50 -8.72 5.36 -6.82
N LEU A 51 -7.85 5.42 -5.81
CA LEU A 51 -7.45 4.24 -5.03
C LEU A 51 -8.65 3.59 -4.33
N LEU A 52 -9.45 4.38 -3.60
CA LEU A 52 -10.57 3.88 -2.82
C LEU A 52 -11.66 3.26 -3.72
N ARG A 53 -11.93 3.88 -4.87
CA ARG A 53 -12.89 3.36 -5.85
C ARG A 53 -12.48 1.99 -6.39
N HIS A 54 -11.19 1.78 -6.70
CA HIS A 54 -10.73 0.50 -7.26
C HIS A 54 -10.83 -0.64 -6.24
N ILE A 55 -10.49 -0.40 -4.96
CA ILE A 55 -10.64 -1.42 -3.91
C ILE A 55 -12.12 -1.68 -3.60
N THR A 56 -12.96 -0.63 -3.62
CA THR A 56 -14.41 -0.80 -3.43
C THR A 56 -15.00 -1.72 -4.50
N ILE A 57 -14.65 -1.52 -5.78
CA ILE A 57 -15.11 -2.39 -6.87
C ILE A 57 -14.64 -3.84 -6.66
N LEU A 58 -13.37 -4.06 -6.27
CA LEU A 58 -12.89 -5.41 -5.96
C LEU A 58 -13.66 -6.06 -4.80
N THR A 59 -14.01 -5.26 -3.81
CA THR A 59 -14.76 -5.73 -2.64
C THR A 59 -16.20 -6.10 -3.00
N GLU A 60 -16.84 -5.33 -3.87
CA GLU A 60 -18.21 -5.60 -4.33
C GLU A 60 -18.27 -6.80 -5.28
N GLU A 61 -17.27 -6.99 -6.14
CA GLU A 61 -17.28 -8.05 -7.16
C GLU A 61 -16.73 -9.40 -6.67
N VAL A 62 -15.67 -9.37 -5.83
CA VAL A 62 -14.99 -10.58 -5.36
C VAL A 62 -15.14 -10.75 -3.84
N GLY A 63 -15.04 -9.65 -3.09
CA GLY A 63 -14.99 -9.67 -1.63
C GLY A 63 -13.68 -10.24 -1.09
N GLY A 64 -13.54 -10.27 0.23
CA GLY A 64 -12.37 -10.88 0.90
C GLY A 64 -11.07 -10.08 0.73
N VAL A 65 -11.15 -8.78 0.48
CA VAL A 65 -9.98 -7.88 0.44
C VAL A 65 -9.26 -7.80 1.79
N ALA A 66 -9.99 -7.96 2.90
CA ALA A 66 -9.43 -8.07 4.24
C ALA A 66 -8.68 -9.39 4.42
N THR A 67 -9.24 -10.50 3.93
CA THR A 67 -8.59 -11.82 3.96
C THR A 67 -7.30 -11.82 3.12
N ALA A 68 -7.32 -11.15 1.97
CA ALA A 68 -6.15 -11.00 1.10
C ALA A 68 -4.98 -10.23 1.72
N LEU A 69 -5.16 -9.59 2.88
CA LEU A 69 -4.06 -8.95 3.61
C LEU A 69 -3.10 -9.96 4.24
N ASP A 70 -3.61 -11.13 4.63
CA ASP A 70 -2.82 -12.18 5.31
C ASP A 70 -2.77 -13.50 4.50
N ASP A 71 -3.78 -13.76 3.67
CA ASP A 71 -3.86 -14.97 2.84
C ASP A 71 -3.42 -14.71 1.39
N ARG A 72 -2.31 -15.35 1.00
CA ARG A 72 -1.77 -15.23 -0.35
C ARG A 72 -2.77 -15.71 -1.41
N LYS A 73 -3.51 -16.79 -1.15
CA LYS A 73 -4.44 -17.37 -2.12
C LYS A 73 -5.58 -16.39 -2.41
N ALA A 74 -6.15 -15.77 -1.39
CA ALA A 74 -7.15 -14.71 -1.52
C ALA A 74 -6.60 -13.51 -2.33
N ALA A 75 -5.35 -13.10 -2.09
CA ALA A 75 -4.71 -12.05 -2.91
C ALA A 75 -4.54 -12.47 -4.38
N GLU A 76 -4.19 -13.73 -4.65
CA GLU A 76 -4.09 -14.27 -6.01
C GLU A 76 -5.45 -14.34 -6.71
N GLU A 77 -6.54 -14.66 -6.01
CA GLU A 77 -7.91 -14.63 -6.56
C GLU A 77 -8.29 -13.22 -7.02
N LEU A 78 -8.00 -12.19 -6.21
CA LEU A 78 -8.26 -10.80 -6.57
C LEU A 78 -7.49 -10.39 -7.83
N VAL A 79 -6.19 -10.74 -7.91
CA VAL A 79 -5.36 -10.44 -9.08
C VAL A 79 -5.84 -11.21 -10.31
N ARG A 80 -6.27 -12.46 -10.15
CA ARG A 80 -6.85 -13.24 -11.25
C ARG A 80 -8.12 -12.58 -11.79
N TRP A 81 -8.99 -12.09 -10.92
CA TRP A 81 -10.19 -11.37 -11.34
C TRP A 81 -9.85 -10.08 -12.09
N ILE A 82 -8.84 -9.32 -11.61
CA ILE A 82 -8.36 -8.10 -12.30
C ILE A 82 -7.95 -8.43 -13.74
N HIS A 83 -7.11 -9.47 -13.91
CA HIS A 83 -6.64 -9.89 -15.23
C HIS A 83 -7.75 -10.43 -16.13
N ALA A 84 -8.76 -11.10 -15.56
CA ALA A 84 -9.87 -11.67 -16.34
C ALA A 84 -10.88 -10.62 -16.80
N ASN A 85 -11.16 -9.60 -15.98
CA ASN A 85 -12.25 -8.67 -16.21
C ASN A 85 -11.80 -7.34 -16.86
N ARG A 86 -10.50 -7.13 -17.07
CA ARG A 86 -9.94 -5.89 -17.61
C ARG A 86 -9.09 -6.14 -18.85
N SER A 87 -9.57 -5.62 -19.98
CA SER A 87 -8.88 -5.73 -21.27
C SER A 87 -7.84 -4.63 -21.53
N ASN A 88 -7.72 -3.61 -20.64
CA ASN A 88 -6.82 -2.47 -20.81
C ASN A 88 -5.70 -2.48 -19.78
N GLU A 89 -4.44 -2.45 -20.24
CA GLU A 89 -3.23 -2.55 -19.41
C GLU A 89 -3.12 -1.43 -18.37
N GLU A 90 -3.54 -0.21 -18.72
CA GLU A 90 -3.50 0.93 -17.79
C GLU A 90 -4.42 0.69 -16.59
N THR A 91 -5.62 0.16 -16.85
CA THR A 91 -6.59 -0.15 -15.81
C THR A 91 -6.12 -1.32 -14.94
N ASP A 92 -5.58 -2.39 -15.54
CA ASP A 92 -4.93 -3.49 -14.80
C ASP A 92 -3.87 -2.96 -13.81
N ARG A 93 -2.99 -2.09 -14.32
CA ARG A 93 -1.95 -1.46 -13.51
C ARG A 93 -2.53 -0.63 -12.36
N ASP A 94 -3.59 0.13 -12.61
CA ASP A 94 -4.24 0.94 -11.57
C ASP A 94 -4.84 0.08 -10.45
N TYR A 95 -5.53 -1.02 -10.79
CA TYR A 95 -6.05 -1.96 -9.78
C TYR A 95 -4.93 -2.59 -8.96
N ARG A 96 -3.83 -3.02 -9.60
CA ARG A 96 -2.68 -3.63 -8.90
C ARG A 96 -1.95 -2.63 -8.01
N VAL A 97 -1.80 -1.38 -8.46
CA VAL A 97 -1.24 -0.30 -7.65
C VAL A 97 -2.15 0.00 -6.46
N ALA A 98 -3.47 0.05 -6.68
CA ALA A 98 -4.43 0.24 -5.59
C ALA A 98 -4.31 -0.88 -4.55
N LEU A 99 -4.30 -2.15 -4.97
CA LEU A 99 -4.21 -3.29 -4.06
C LEU A 99 -2.91 -3.28 -3.25
N ARG A 100 -1.78 -2.92 -3.90
CA ARG A 100 -0.49 -2.80 -3.22
C ARG A 100 -0.47 -1.67 -2.19
N VAL A 101 -1.04 -0.51 -2.52
CA VAL A 101 -1.11 0.64 -1.61
C VAL A 101 -2.07 0.33 -0.45
N PHE A 102 -3.19 -0.33 -0.73
CA PHE A 102 -4.15 -0.81 0.26
C PHE A 102 -3.47 -1.73 1.27
N GLY A 103 -2.87 -2.83 0.80
CA GLY A 103 -2.20 -3.79 1.67
C GLY A 103 -1.13 -3.13 2.53
N ARG A 104 -0.30 -2.27 1.91
CA ARG A 104 0.73 -1.51 2.62
C ARG A 104 0.15 -0.62 3.72
N ARG A 105 -0.89 0.16 3.45
CA ARG A 105 -1.41 1.16 4.39
C ARG A 105 -2.25 0.55 5.51
N VAL A 106 -2.98 -0.52 5.23
CA VAL A 106 -3.79 -1.21 6.24
C VAL A 106 -2.91 -2.04 7.17
N THR A 107 -1.90 -2.75 6.65
CA THR A 107 -0.98 -3.56 7.49
C THR A 107 0.07 -2.74 8.22
N GLU A 108 0.63 -1.67 7.61
CA GLU A 108 1.55 -0.76 8.32
C GLU A 108 0.82 0.17 9.30
N GLY A 109 -0.51 0.27 9.21
CA GLY A 109 -1.35 1.12 10.07
C GLY A 109 -1.73 0.51 11.41
N GLU A 110 -1.55 -0.81 11.58
CA GLU A 110 -1.93 -1.51 12.82
C GLU A 110 -0.91 -1.33 13.97
N ASP A 111 0.22 -0.67 13.71
CA ASP A 111 1.33 -0.48 14.66
C ASP A 111 1.63 1.01 14.91
N THR A 112 0.71 1.76 15.55
CA THR A 112 1.06 3.01 16.28
C THR A 112 0.02 3.36 17.35
N PRO A 113 0.42 3.42 18.63
CA PRO A 113 0.38 4.72 19.30
C PRO A 113 1.70 5.05 20.01
N ASP A 114 2.25 6.25 19.75
CA ASP A 114 2.86 7.06 20.80
C ASP A 114 2.79 8.54 20.38
N ALA A 115 1.57 9.08 20.34
CA ALA A 115 1.19 10.49 20.16
C ALA A 115 1.80 11.34 19.01
N LEU A 116 2.79 10.87 18.24
CA LEU A 116 3.74 11.75 17.54
C LEU A 116 4.47 11.13 16.34
N SER A 117 3.99 10.12 15.63
CA SER A 117 4.84 9.50 14.58
C SER A 117 5.03 10.38 13.32
N GLY A 118 5.89 11.40 13.42
CA GLY A 118 6.68 12.01 12.35
C GLY A 118 7.73 11.03 11.79
N PRO A 119 8.50 11.44 10.77
CA PRO A 119 8.61 10.68 9.54
C PRO A 119 9.48 9.44 9.67
N ARG A 120 8.89 8.25 9.45
CA ARG A 120 9.68 7.04 9.16
C ARG A 120 9.79 6.83 7.64
N ARG A 121 10.82 7.42 7.04
CA ARG A 121 11.34 6.98 5.74
C ARG A 121 11.89 5.56 5.87
N ARG A 122 11.16 4.55 5.41
CA ARG A 122 11.78 3.26 5.05
C ARG A 122 12.33 3.36 3.63
N HIS A 123 13.54 3.90 3.50
CA HIS A 123 14.36 3.64 2.32
C HIS A 123 14.78 2.17 2.35
N ARG A 124 14.14 1.33 1.54
CA ARG A 124 14.77 0.11 1.07
C ARG A 124 15.60 0.48 -0.17
N ARG A 125 16.84 0.91 0.03
CA ARG A 125 17.84 0.96 -1.06
C ARG A 125 18.75 -0.25 -0.96
N VAL A 126 18.63 -1.06 -2.01
CA VAL A 126 19.64 -1.81 -2.75
C VAL A 126 20.89 -2.27 -2.02
N THR A 127 21.08 -3.59 -2.04
CA THR A 127 22.35 -4.27 -1.79
C THR A 127 23.41 -3.77 -2.76
N THR A 128 24.41 -3.05 -2.28
CA THR A 128 25.72 -3.01 -2.92
C THR A 128 26.77 -3.35 -1.87
N LEU A 129 27.13 -4.63 -1.84
CA LEU A 129 28.30 -5.12 -1.14
C LEU A 129 29.53 -4.52 -1.84
N ARG A 130 30.19 -3.55 -1.20
CA ARG A 130 31.50 -3.05 -1.62
C ARG A 130 32.48 -3.36 -0.50
N PRO A 131 33.52 -4.20 -0.70
CA PRO A 131 34.52 -4.42 0.33
C PRO A 131 35.47 -3.21 0.38
N SER A 132 35.66 -2.68 1.60
CA SER A 132 36.62 -1.63 1.92
C SER A 132 38.02 -2.21 2.17
N ARG A 133 39.02 -1.50 1.63
CA ARG A 133 40.47 -1.66 1.83
C ARG A 133 40.88 -1.93 3.27
N ALA A 134 41.90 -2.79 3.45
CA ALA A 134 42.84 -2.69 4.55
C ALA A 134 44.24 -2.39 3.97
N ILE A 135 44.78 -1.22 4.32
CA ILE A 135 46.19 -0.84 4.14
C ILE A 135 46.76 -0.69 5.55
N CYS A 136 48.03 -1.07 5.71
CA CYS A 136 48.97 -0.81 6.81
C CYS A 136 48.99 -1.78 8.00
N SER A 137 50.07 -2.54 8.06
CA SER A 137 50.88 -2.71 9.28
C SER A 137 52.34 -2.88 8.87
N GLY A 138 53.19 -1.96 9.32
CA GLY A 138 54.62 -1.91 9.01
C GLY A 138 55.46 -2.86 9.88
N GLY A 139 56.73 -3.07 9.49
CA GLY A 139 57.66 -3.85 10.30
C GLY A 139 58.96 -4.28 9.60
N LYS A 140 59.85 -3.32 9.34
CA LYS A 140 61.33 -3.40 9.32
C LYS A 140 61.99 -4.77 9.64
N LYS A 141 62.83 -5.31 8.73
CA LYS A 141 64.20 -5.89 8.94
C LYS A 141 64.92 -5.95 7.58
N MET A 142 66.05 -5.28 7.32
CA MET A 142 67.42 -5.44 7.82
C MET A 142 68.28 -6.39 6.96
N SER A 143 69.12 -5.78 6.12
CA SER A 143 70.52 -6.10 5.77
C SER A 143 70.95 -7.47 5.22
N SER A 144 71.97 -7.37 4.34
CA SER A 144 72.89 -8.40 3.83
C SER A 144 72.37 -9.14 2.58
N ARG A 145 73.12 -9.33 1.50
CA ARG A 145 74.57 -9.24 1.24
C ARG A 145 74.78 -9.15 -0.27
#